data_AF-A0A2V5QRJ3-F1
#
_entry.id   AF-A0A2V5QRJ3-F1
#
_cell.length_a   1.000
_cell.length_b   1.000
_cell.length_c   1.000
_cell.angle_alpha   90.00
_cell.angle_beta   90.00
_cell.angle_gamma   90.00
#
_symmetry.space_group_name_H-M   'P 1'
#
loop_
_entity.id
_entity.type
_entity.pdbx_description
1 polymer ?
#
loop_
_entity_poly.entity_id
_entity_poly.type
_entity_poly.pdbx_seq_one_letter_code
_entity_poly.pdbx_strand_id
1 'polypeptide(L)'
;DVQSLRSARRASHRFSKVNSAHHQAIEQLGDDLEVEAWAAHDGIIEQVRLRKYPFGLAVQYHPERSRLYDSLFEDFFARLESSKR
;
A
#
# COMPACT_ATOMS: atom_id res chain seq x y z
N ASP A 1 -3.20 10.18 13.25
CA ASP A 1 -4.67 10.02 13.09
C ASP A 1 -5.04 8.77 12.30
N VAL A 2 -6.33 8.51 12.10
CA VAL A 2 -6.83 7.42 11.22
C VAL A 2 -7.64 8.07 10.09
N GLN A 3 -7.39 7.63 8.86
CA GLN A 3 -8.06 8.14 7.66
C GLN A 3 -8.70 7.01 6.86
N SER A 4 -9.77 7.33 6.12
CA SER A 4 -10.44 6.36 5.25
C SER A 4 -9.74 6.26 3.90
N LEU A 5 -9.74 5.07 3.29
CA LEU A 5 -9.18 4.86 1.96
C LEU A 5 -10.26 4.61 0.90
N ARG A 6 -9.97 5.07 -0.31
CA ARG A 6 -10.59 4.62 -1.56
C ARG A 6 -9.57 3.74 -2.28
N SER A 7 -9.94 2.53 -2.68
CA SER A 7 -9.00 1.59 -3.35
C SER A 7 -9.40 1.29 -4.79
N ALA A 8 -8.41 1.21 -5.68
CA ALA A 8 -8.57 0.78 -7.07
C ALA A 8 -9.16 -0.63 -7.15
N ARG A 9 -9.85 -0.99 -8.24
CA ARG A 9 -10.47 -2.33 -8.41
C ARG A 9 -9.49 -3.51 -8.34
N ARG A 10 -8.21 -3.28 -8.64
CA ARG A 10 -7.17 -4.31 -8.63
C ARG A 10 -6.16 -4.15 -7.49
N ALA A 11 -6.49 -3.37 -6.45
CA ALA A 11 -5.64 -3.23 -5.28
C ALA A 11 -5.33 -4.59 -4.66
N SER A 12 -4.06 -4.84 -4.40
CA SER A 12 -3.54 -6.09 -3.83
C SER A 12 -4.03 -6.27 -2.39
N HIS A 13 -4.01 -5.19 -1.60
CA HIS A 13 -4.59 -5.12 -0.26
C HIS A 13 -5.63 -4.00 -0.17
N ARG A 14 -6.71 -4.23 0.57
CA ARG A 14 -7.84 -3.30 0.73
C ARG A 14 -8.18 -3.10 2.19
N PHE A 15 -7.67 -2.01 2.75
CA PHE A 15 -8.07 -1.54 4.08
C PHE A 15 -9.10 -0.42 3.93
N SER A 16 -10.15 -0.44 4.75
CA SER A 16 -11.16 0.64 4.74
C SER A 16 -10.63 1.91 5.38
N LYS A 17 -9.73 1.78 6.36
CA LYS A 17 -9.06 2.87 7.06
C LYS A 17 -7.62 2.48 7.40
N VAL A 18 -6.74 3.47 7.45
CA VAL A 18 -5.34 3.32 7.84
C VAL A 18 -4.90 4.45 8.77
N ASN A 19 -3.86 4.22 9.55
CA ASN A 19 -3.24 5.28 10.35
C ASN A 19 -2.41 6.21 9.46
N SER A 20 -2.43 7.50 9.79
CA SER A 20 -1.73 8.57 9.08
C SER A 20 -0.79 9.31 10.03
N ALA A 21 0.47 9.40 9.64
CA ALA A 21 1.55 10.00 10.43
C ALA A 21 2.72 10.40 9.51
N HIS A 22 2.44 11.23 8.50
CA HIS A 22 3.42 11.71 7.54
C HIS A 22 3.23 13.21 7.28
N HIS A 23 4.31 13.91 6.96
CA HIS A 23 4.28 15.34 6.59
C HIS A 23 4.49 15.56 5.09
N GLN A 24 4.78 14.49 4.35
CA GLN A 24 5.09 14.51 2.93
C GLN A 24 4.34 13.36 2.26
N ALA A 25 3.96 13.58 1.00
CA ALA A 25 3.22 12.63 0.21
C ALA A 25 3.74 12.61 -1.23
N ILE A 26 3.39 11.55 -1.97
CA ILE A 26 3.72 11.43 -3.39
C ILE A 26 2.91 12.45 -4.19
N GLU A 27 3.60 13.45 -4.76
CA GLU A 27 3.02 14.41 -5.72
C GLU A 27 3.01 13.85 -7.14
N GLN A 28 4.17 13.33 -7.59
CA GLN A 28 4.33 12.74 -8.90
C GLN A 28 4.68 11.26 -8.77
N LEU A 29 3.91 10.41 -9.44
CA LEU A 29 4.16 8.98 -9.48
C LEU A 29 5.34 8.66 -10.41
N GLY A 30 6.27 7.83 -9.93
CA GLY A 30 7.38 7.34 -10.73
C GLY A 30 6.95 6.37 -11.83
N ASP A 31 7.86 6.13 -12.78
CA ASP A 31 7.64 5.19 -13.87
C ASP A 31 7.32 3.78 -13.37
N ASP A 32 6.51 3.06 -14.14
CA ASP A 32 6.06 1.71 -13.85
C ASP A 32 5.32 1.52 -12.52
N LEU A 33 5.08 2.54 -11.69
CA LEU A 33 4.19 2.43 -10.53
C LEU A 33 2.72 2.55 -10.96
N GLU A 34 1.83 1.92 -10.19
CA GLU A 34 0.38 2.04 -10.31
C GLU A 34 -0.23 2.25 -8.93
N VAL A 35 -1.11 3.24 -8.81
CA VAL A 35 -1.77 3.54 -7.54
C VAL A 35 -2.86 2.51 -7.23
N GLU A 36 -2.83 1.98 -6.01
CA GLU A 36 -3.81 1.01 -5.52
C GLU A 36 -4.77 1.60 -4.49
N ALA A 37 -4.34 2.62 -3.72
CA ALA A 37 -5.21 3.29 -2.76
C ALA A 37 -4.90 4.78 -2.62
N TRP A 38 -5.95 5.54 -2.32
CA TRP A 38 -5.90 6.96 -2.01
C TRP A 38 -6.58 7.21 -0.67
N ALA A 39 -6.10 8.19 0.07
CA ALA A 39 -6.86 8.83 1.12
C ALA A 39 -8.18 9.37 0.55
N ALA A 40 -9.30 9.01 1.17
CA ALA A 40 -10.62 9.29 0.60
C ALA A 40 -11.01 10.78 0.64
N HIS A 41 -10.34 11.57 1.48
CA HIS A 41 -10.73 12.95 1.78
C HIS A 41 -9.99 14.00 0.94
N ASP A 42 -8.71 13.77 0.64
CA ASP A 42 -7.83 14.70 -0.06
C ASP A 42 -7.19 14.09 -1.32
N GLY A 43 -7.32 12.78 -1.52
CA GLY A 43 -6.76 12.08 -2.68
C GLY A 43 -5.26 11.81 -2.59
N ILE A 44 -4.62 11.98 -1.42
CA ILE A 44 -3.21 11.58 -1.23
C ILE A 44 -3.05 10.10 -1.56
N ILE A 45 -1.97 9.78 -2.29
CA ILE A 45 -1.63 8.39 -2.63
C ILE A 45 -1.14 7.68 -1.37
N GLU A 46 -1.78 6.57 -1.02
CA GLU A 46 -1.50 5.82 0.21
C GLU A 46 -0.92 4.43 -0.05
N GLN A 47 -1.12 3.88 -1.24
CA GLN A 47 -0.59 2.58 -1.64
C GLN A 47 -0.32 2.55 -3.14
N VAL A 48 0.85 2.04 -3.53
CA VAL A 48 1.25 1.85 -4.93
C VAL A 48 1.87 0.47 -5.11
N ARG A 49 1.73 -0.07 -6.31
CA ARG A 49 2.42 -1.28 -6.74
C ARG A 49 3.40 -0.99 -7.87
N LEU A 50 4.52 -1.72 -7.89
CA LEU A 50 5.47 -1.71 -9.01
C LEU A 50 5.00 -2.66 -10.10
N ARG A 51 4.74 -2.13 -11.29
CA ARG A 51 4.46 -2.93 -12.48
C ARG A 51 5.75 -3.58 -12.97
N LYS A 52 5.60 -4.74 -13.64
CA LYS A 52 6.71 -5.53 -14.22
C LYS A 52 7.72 -6.09 -13.21
N TYR A 53 7.34 -6.17 -11.93
CA TYR A 53 8.12 -6.86 -10.91
C TYR A 53 7.24 -7.91 -10.21
N PRO A 54 7.78 -9.09 -9.82
CA PRO A 54 6.96 -10.17 -9.25
C PRO A 54 6.20 -9.74 -7.99
N PHE A 55 6.81 -8.86 -7.18
CA PHE A 55 6.17 -8.22 -6.04
C PHE A 55 6.88 -6.93 -5.65
N GLY A 56 6.20 -5.81 -5.83
CA GLY A 56 6.61 -4.54 -5.25
C GLY A 56 5.38 -3.80 -4.79
N LEU A 57 5.23 -3.63 -3.48
CA LEU A 57 4.14 -2.90 -2.84
C LEU A 57 4.77 -1.86 -1.91
N ALA A 58 4.33 -0.61 -2.02
CA ALA A 58 4.73 0.46 -1.12
C ALA A 58 3.48 1.14 -0.55
N VAL A 59 3.55 1.52 0.72
CA VAL A 59 2.46 2.16 1.47
C VAL A 59 2.97 3.41 2.17
N GLN A 60 2.12 4.43 2.27
CA GLN A 60 2.45 5.69 2.92
C GLN A 60 2.08 5.68 4.42
N TYR A 61 1.05 4.92 4.79
CA TYR A 61 0.71 4.61 6.17
C TYR A 61 1.74 3.67 6.82
N HIS A 62 1.62 3.48 8.14
CA HIS A 62 2.54 2.66 8.93
C HIS A 62 1.90 1.29 9.29
N PRO A 63 2.06 0.24 8.46
CA PRO A 63 1.47 -1.06 8.71
C PRO A 63 2.06 -1.76 9.96
N GLU A 64 3.24 -1.36 10.41
CA GLU A 64 3.89 -1.94 11.59
C GLU A 64 3.20 -1.57 12.91
N ARG A 65 2.32 -0.55 12.90
CA ARG A 65 1.71 -0.02 14.13
C ARG A 65 0.43 -0.75 14.55
N SER A 66 -0.06 -1.71 13.78
CA SER A 66 -1.29 -2.44 14.10
C SER A 66 -1.34 -3.80 13.41
N ARG A 67 -1.87 -4.80 14.11
CA ARG A 67 -2.15 -6.14 13.56
C ARG A 67 -3.27 -6.17 12.52
N LEU A 68 -4.00 -5.07 12.34
CA LEU A 68 -5.00 -4.94 11.27
C LEU A 68 -4.40 -5.22 9.88
N TYR A 69 -3.09 -5.00 9.72
CA TYR A 69 -2.39 -5.09 8.45
C TYR A 69 -1.57 -6.38 8.30
N ASP A 70 -1.74 -7.36 9.19
CA ASP A 70 -0.95 -8.61 9.18
C ASP A 70 -1.01 -9.31 7.81
N SER A 71 -2.16 -9.25 7.11
CA SER A 71 -2.31 -9.84 5.76
C SER A 71 -1.32 -9.29 4.73
N LEU A 72 -0.89 -8.02 4.88
CA LEU A 72 0.12 -7.41 4.01
C LEU A 72 1.50 -8.04 4.24
N PHE A 73 1.87 -8.25 5.51
CA PHE A 73 3.13 -8.88 5.86
C PHE A 73 3.15 -10.36 5.51
N GLU A 74 2.05 -11.08 5.76
CA GLU A 74 1.93 -12.50 5.37
C GLU A 74 2.10 -12.69 3.85
N ASP A 75 1.48 -11.83 3.03
CA ASP A 75 1.67 -11.84 1.57
C ASP A 75 3.12 -11.54 1.18
N PHE A 76 3.78 -10.59 1.85
CA PHE A 76 5.21 -10.33 1.63
C PHE A 76 6.08 -11.54 1.95
N PHE A 77 5.92 -12.17 3.12
CA PHE A 77 6.70 -13.33 3.51
C PHE A 77 6.45 -14.54 2.61
N ALA A 78 5.19 -14.80 2.24
CA ALA A 78 4.85 -15.88 1.31
C ALA A 78 5.58 -15.75 -0.04
N ARG A 79 5.80 -14.52 -0.52
CA ARG A 79 6.48 -14.25 -1.79
C ARG A 79 8.00 -14.38 -1.69
N LEU A 80 8.59 -14.11 -0.53
CA LEU A 80 10.00 -14.41 -0.28
C LEU A 80 10.27 -15.92 -0.39
N GLU A 81 9.39 -16.74 0.15
CA GLU A 81 9.53 -18.21 0.07
C GLU A 81 9.28 -18.75 -1.34
N SER A 82 8.40 -18.11 -2.11
CA SER A 82 8.19 -18.47 -3.52
C SER A 82 9.37 -18.08 -4.42
N SER A 83 10.09 -17.02 -4.10
CA SER A 83 11.23 -16.53 -4.90
C SER A 83 12.49 -17.39 -4.76
N LYS A 84 12.52 -18.31 -3.79
CA LYS A 84 13.65 -19.22 -3.54
C LYS A 84 13.58 -20.53 -4.33
N ARG A 85 12.50 -20.75 -5.10
CA ARG A 85 12.31 -21.92 -5.98
C ARG A 85 12.56 -21.52 -7.42
#